data_AF-A0A7J3TXX8-F1
#
_entry.id   AF-A0A7J3TXX8-F1
#
_cell.length_a   1.000
_cell.length_b   1.000
_cell.length_c   1.000
_cell.angle_alpha   90.00
_cell.angle_beta   90.00
_cell.angle_gamma   90.00
#
_symmetry.space_group_name_H-M   'P 1'
#
loop_
_entity.id
_entity.type
_entity.pdbx_description
1 polymer ?
#
loop_
_entity_poly.entity_id
_entity_poly.type
_entity_poly.pdbx_seq_one_letter_code
_entity_poly.pdbx_strand_id
1 'polypeptide(L)' 'MLKCQRCGEAAVYKRVYSGEILCRKHFLKSIEDRVQLAIKRYKMFNPDDKIGLAISGGKDSLTLLHILSKIEAS' A
#
# COMPACT_ATOMS: atom_id res chain seq x y z
N MET A 1 -3.82 -9.88 23.88
CA MET A 1 -4.06 -9.72 22.43
C MET A 1 -3.31 -8.47 21.96
N LEU A 2 -2.50 -8.55 20.91
CA LEU A 2 -1.80 -7.38 20.36
C LEU A 2 -2.83 -6.40 19.77
N LYS A 3 -2.74 -5.13 20.13
CA LYS A 3 -3.64 -4.07 19.67
C LYS A 3 -2.94 -3.19 18.64
N CYS A 4 -3.69 -2.72 17.65
CA CYS A 4 -3.21 -1.79 16.66
C CYS A 4 -2.84 -0.46 17.33
N GLN A 5 -1.63 0.04 17.08
CA GLN A 5 -1.17 1.30 17.64
C GLN A 5 -1.91 2.52 17.10
N ARG A 6 -2.61 2.40 15.95
CA ARG A 6 -3.34 3.52 15.34
C ARG A 6 -4.80 3.62 15.78
N CYS A 7 -5.45 2.53 16.19
CA CYS A 7 -6.88 2.55 16.53
C CYS A 7 -7.33 1.59 17.64
N GLY A 8 -6.41 0.85 18.27
CA GLY A 8 -6.74 -0.06 19.38
C GLY A 8 -7.37 -1.40 18.98
N GLU A 9 -7.84 -1.56 17.73
CA GLU A 9 -8.39 -2.82 17.19
C GLU A 9 -7.39 -3.98 17.22
N ALA A 10 -7.89 -5.21 17.09
CA ALA A 10 -7.05 -6.40 17.00
C ALA A 10 -5.98 -6.27 15.91
N ALA A 11 -4.71 -6.41 16.30
CA ALA A 11 -3.59 -6.37 15.37
C ALA A 11 -3.42 -7.72 14.66
N VAL A 12 -3.05 -7.64 13.39
CA VAL A 12 -2.77 -8.82 12.54
C VAL A 12 -1.34 -8.82 12.01
N TYR A 13 -0.61 -7.72 12.18
CA TYR A 13 0.74 -7.57 11.66
C TYR A 13 1.62 -6.75 12.62
N LYS A 14 2.82 -7.26 12.91
CA LYS A 14 3.88 -6.53 13.60
C LYS A 14 5.04 -6.31 12.63
N ARG A 15 5.33 -5.05 12.33
CA ARG A 15 6.39 -4.63 11.43
C ARG A 15 7.71 -4.58 12.20
N VAL A 16 8.64 -5.47 11.89
CA VAL A 16 9.88 -5.64 12.66
C VAL A 16 10.77 -4.40 12.61
N TYR A 17 10.95 -3.79 11.43
CA TYR A 17 11.90 -2.70 11.24
C TYR A 17 11.43 -1.33 11.80
N SER A 18 10.12 -1.10 11.93
CA SER A 18 9.58 0.15 12.50
C SER A 18 8.97 -0.04 13.89
N GLY A 19 8.79 -1.29 14.33
CA GLY A 19 8.07 -1.61 15.56
C GLY A 19 6.54 -1.44 15.48
N GLU A 20 5.99 -1.04 14.33
CA GLU A 20 4.56 -0.78 14.19
C GLU A 20 3.71 -2.05 14.36
N ILE A 21 2.64 -1.95 15.14
CA ILE A 21 1.64 -3.01 15.31
C ILE A 21 0.33 -2.54 14.69
N LEU A 22 -0.12 -3.22 13.63
CA LEU A 22 -1.20 -2.75 12.76
C LEU A 22 -2.35 -3.78 12.67
N CYS A 23 -3.59 -3.28 12.73
CA CYS A 23 -4.75 -4.06 12.29
C CYS A 23 -4.77 -4.15 10.75
N ARG A 24 -5.64 -5.00 10.21
CA ARG A 24 -5.73 -5.24 8.75
C ARG A 24 -5.89 -3.94 7.96
N LYS A 25 -6.79 -3.05 8.39
CA LYS A 25 -7.07 -1.77 7.73
C LYS A 25 -5.82 -0.89 7.67
N HIS A 26 -5.18 -0.64 8.82
CA HIS A 26 -4.00 0.22 8.88
C HIS A 26 -2.77 -0.38 8.22
N PHE A 27 -2.65 -1.72 8.22
CA PHE A 27 -1.61 -2.40 7.47
C PHE A 27 -1.78 -2.15 5.96
N LEU A 28 -2.95 -2.43 5.39
CA LEU A 28 -3.22 -2.20 3.96
C LEU A 28 -3.00 -0.75 3.56
N LYS A 29 -3.55 0.20 4.35
CA LYS A 29 -3.36 1.63 4.11
C LYS A 29 -1.88 2.04 4.14
N SER A 30 -1.09 1.50 5.08
CA SER A 30 0.35 1.77 5.14
C SER A 30 1.13 1.28 3.92
N ILE A 31 0.63 0.26 3.19
CA ILE A 31 1.25 -0.21 1.96
C ILE A 31 0.88 0.72 0.81
N GLU A 32 -0.40 1.07 0.69
CA GLU A 32 -0.90 2.03 -0.31
C GLU A 32 -0.15 3.38 -0.20
N ASP A 33 -0.03 3.92 1.02
CA ASP A 33 0.67 5.20 1.29
C ASP A 33 2.16 5.13 0.90
N ARG A 34 2.82 3.99 1.10
CA ARG A 34 4.23 3.81 0.72
C ARG A 34 4.41 3.78 -0.79
N VAL A 35 3.48 3.15 -1.53
CA VAL A 35 3.50 3.15 -2.99
C VAL A 35 3.30 4.58 -3.52
N GLN A 36 2.30 5.31 -2.99
CA GLN A 36 2.06 6.69 -3.37
C GLN A 36 3.26 7.61 -3.05
N LEU A 37 3.90 7.41 -1.89
CA LEU A 37 5.11 8.15 -1.52
C LEU A 37 6.27 7.85 -2.47
N ALA A 38 6.45 6.60 -2.90
CA ALA A 38 7.49 6.22 -3.85
C ALA A 38 7.25 6.89 -5.22
N ILE A 39 6.02 6.82 -5.75
CA ILE A 39 5.64 7.47 -7.01
C ILE A 39 5.97 8.97 -6.96
N LYS A 40 5.55 9.66 -5.88
CA LYS A 40 5.83 11.09 -5.68
C LYS A 40 7.32 11.40 -5.54
N ARG A 41 8.04 10.60 -4.73
CA ARG A 41 9.47 10.80 -4.46
C ARG A 41 10.32 10.68 -5.73
N TYR A 42 10.00 9.71 -6.57
CA TYR A 42 10.76 9.41 -7.78
C TYR A 42 10.17 10.04 -9.05
N LYS A 43 9.06 10.79 -8.92
CA LYS A 43 8.35 11.43 -10.04
C LYS A 43 8.10 10.45 -11.19
N MET A 44 7.56 9.28 -10.86
CA MET A 44 7.44 8.16 -11.81
C MET A 44 6.48 8.44 -12.96
N PHE A 45 5.40 9.20 -12.69
CA PHE A 45 4.37 9.61 -13.65
C PHE A 45 3.56 10.78 -13.08
N ASN A 46 2.80 11.44 -13.96
CA ASN A 46 1.89 12.54 -13.65
C ASN A 46 0.42 12.08 -13.63
N PRO A 47 -0.50 12.86 -13.04
CA PRO A 47 -1.92 12.49 -12.92
C PRO A 47 -2.64 12.19 -14.25
N ASP A 48 -2.20 12.80 -15.35
CA ASP A 48 -2.84 12.63 -16.66
C ASP A 48 -2.14 11.57 -17.55
N ASP A 49 -1.10 10.91 -17.03
CA ASP A 49 -0.35 9.91 -17.79
C ASP A 49 -1.16 8.60 -17.89
N LYS A 50 -1.18 8.02 -19.10
CA LYS A 50 -1.73 6.66 -19.28
C LYS A 50 -0.70 5.62 -18.88
N ILE A 51 -0.97 4.92 -17.78
CA ILE A 51 -0.05 3.91 -17.23
C ILE A 51 -0.31 2.54 -17.87
N GLY A 52 0.69 2.00 -18.57
CA GLY A 52 0.70 0.61 -19.02
C GLY A 52 1.34 -0.30 -17.98
N LEU A 53 0.63 -1.36 -17.54
CA LEU A 53 1.13 -2.31 -16.56
C LEU A 53 1.18 -3.73 -17.14
N ALA A 54 2.36 -4.35 -17.13
CA ALA A 54 2.55 -5.74 -17.53
C ALA A 54 2.14 -6.69 -16.40
N ILE A 55 1.19 -7.59 -16.68
CA ILE A 55 0.67 -8.56 -15.71
C ILE A 55 1.19 -9.96 -16.03
N SER A 56 1.94 -10.53 -15.09
CA SER A 56 2.45 -11.90 -15.17
C SER A 56 1.53 -12.94 -14.55
N GLY A 57 0.43 -12.52 -13.90
CA GLY A 57 -0.42 -13.36 -13.06
C GLY A 57 0.15 -13.63 -11.65
N GLY A 58 1.34 -13.10 -11.35
CA GLY A 58 1.96 -13.21 -10.04
C GLY A 58 1.33 -12.26 -9.00
N LYS A 59 1.57 -12.55 -7.72
CA LYS A 59 1.09 -11.72 -6.60
C LYS A 59 1.54 -10.27 -6.72
N ASP A 60 2.76 -10.04 -7.22
CA ASP A 60 3.39 -8.72 -7.20
C ASP A 60 2.77 -7.80 -8.26
N SER A 61 2.62 -8.29 -9.50
CA SER A 61 2.00 -7.54 -10.59
C SER A 61 0.51 -7.29 -10.36
N LEU A 62 -0.21 -8.27 -9.82
CA LEU A 62 -1.63 -8.11 -9.44
C LEU A 62 -1.82 -7.17 -8.25
N THR A 63 -0.94 -7.23 -7.24
CA THR A 63 -1.01 -6.31 -6.10
C THR A 63 -0.74 -4.87 -6.54
N LEU A 64 0.24 -4.66 -7.43
CA LEU A 64 0.53 -3.34 -7.96
C LEU A 64 -0.66 -2.79 -8.78
N LEU A 65 -1.27 -3.63 -9.63
CA LEU A 65 -2.49 -3.26 -10.38
C LEU A 65 -3.60 -2.79 -9.43
N HIS A 66 -3.85 -3.55 -8.36
CA HIS A 66 -4.89 -3.24 -7.38
C HIS A 66 -4.63 -1.97 -6.59
N ILE A 67 -3.36 -1.67 -6.27
CA ILE A 67 -3.00 -0.44 -5.56
C ILE A 67 -3.10 0.77 -6.50
N LEU A 68 -2.58 0.66 -7.72
CA LEU A 68 -2.65 1.75 -8.70
C LEU A 68 -4.10 2.08 -9.07
N SER A 69 -4.96 1.08 -9.28
CA SER A 69 -6.38 1.33 -9.58
C SER A 69 -7.11 2.10 -8.48
N LYS A 70 -6.73 1.89 -7.21
CA LYS A 70 -7.26 2.68 -6.08
C LYS A 70 -6.74 4.11 -6.03
N ILE A 71 -5.50 4.33 -6.44
CA ILE A 71 -4.88 5.67 -6.47
C ILE A 71 -5.48 6.50 -7.60
N GLU A 72 -5.71 5.90 -8.77
CA GLU A 72 -6.33 6.58 -9.91
C GLU A 72 -7.83 6.87 -9.71
N ALA A 73 -8.51 6.11 -8.85
CA ALA A 73 -9.93 6.29 -8.56
C ALA A 73 -10.23 7.33 -7.45
N SER A 74 -9.20 7.89 -6.82
CA SER A 74 -9.31 8.84 -5.70
C SER A 74 -8.94 10.26 -6.08
#